data_AF-A0A924P5Z4-F1
#
_entry.id   AF-A0A924P5Z4-F1
#
_cell.length_a   1.000
_cell.length_b   1.000
_cell.length_c   1.000
_cell.angle_alpha   90.00
_cell.angle_beta   90.00
_cell.angle_gamma   90.00
#
_symmetry.space_group_name_H-M   'P 1'
#
loop_
_entity.id
_entity.type
_entity.pdbx_description
1 polymer ?
#
loop_
_entity_poly.entity_id
_entity_poly.type
_entity_poly.pdbx_seq_one_letter_code
_entity_poly.pdbx_strand_id
1 'polypeptide(L)'
;MPAINKKVSLVKNTSYKVVLPFYIYAALSFLVGCLLLLTSSAAFTQHYFHPQTLAVTHTMALGWGTMMILGAGHQLLPVLIEGRLYSNALAWLSFIFAGTGIPLLVAGFYTFNMGWPAQSGGIFINAAVVCYLINIGVSLVKSKHENVHAVFVFTATLWLLLTTLFGLLLVYNFSLHIFSKSSLEYLSLHAHLGIAGWFLLMVMGVGSRLIPMFLISKFSNAKWLWVIYALVNTGLISFMILHIYLPRPTLYLFPVATMVSALLLFAWYCRKAFIQRIRKQVDDQLKISLFSVLMMVLPLIVLIITLILLVSGKDNSRMVLLYGFSIFFGWITAIIFGMTFKTLPFIIWNKVY
;
A
#
# COMPACT_ATOMS: atom_id res chain seq x y z
N MET A 1 22.66 -14.75 47.03
CA MET A 1 21.72 -14.25 46.00
C MET A 1 22.54 -13.55 44.92
N PRO A 2 22.70 -14.11 43.71
CA PRO A 2 23.38 -13.41 42.64
C PRO A 2 22.43 -12.39 41.99
N ALA A 3 22.88 -11.15 41.89
CA ALA A 3 22.18 -10.05 41.24
C ALA A 3 22.05 -10.31 39.73
N ILE A 4 20.82 -10.54 39.26
CA ILE A 4 20.49 -10.55 37.83
C ILE A 4 20.42 -9.10 37.37
N ASN A 5 21.57 -8.53 37.00
CA ASN A 5 21.62 -7.26 36.28
C ASN A 5 21.40 -7.52 34.78
N LYS A 6 20.19 -7.95 34.41
CA LYS A 6 19.76 -7.89 33.01
C LYS A 6 19.57 -6.42 32.68
N LYS A 7 20.53 -5.81 32.00
CA LYS A 7 20.30 -4.59 31.22
C LYS A 7 19.11 -4.86 30.30
N VAL A 8 17.91 -4.45 30.72
CA VAL A 8 16.76 -4.31 29.84
C VAL A 8 17.17 -3.22 28.86
N SER A 9 17.70 -3.61 27.70
CA SER A 9 17.93 -2.65 26.63
C SER A 9 16.55 -2.16 26.22
N LEU A 10 16.17 -0.96 26.69
CA LEU A 10 14.98 -0.26 26.23
C LEU A 10 15.00 -0.32 24.70
N VAL A 11 13.95 -0.90 24.12
CA VAL A 11 13.78 -1.00 22.67
C VAL A 11 13.95 0.41 22.11
N LYS A 12 15.03 0.64 21.35
CA LYS A 12 15.29 1.96 20.78
C LYS A 12 14.31 2.19 19.64
N ASN A 13 13.30 3.01 19.91
CA ASN A 13 12.39 3.51 18.88
C ASN A 13 13.19 4.27 17.80
N THR A 14 12.78 4.11 16.54
CA THR A 14 13.32 4.88 15.43
C THR A 14 13.17 6.38 15.72
N SER A 15 14.20 7.17 15.41
CA SER A 15 14.17 8.61 15.67
C SER A 15 13.02 9.27 14.90
N TYR A 16 12.22 10.07 15.59
CA TYR A 16 11.13 10.85 14.98
C TYR A 16 11.61 11.73 13.81
N LYS A 17 12.89 12.16 13.82
CA LYS A 17 13.50 12.97 12.76
C LYS A 17 13.51 12.26 11.41
N VAL A 18 13.58 10.93 11.41
CA VAL A 18 13.57 10.10 10.20
C VAL A 18 12.14 9.94 9.66
N VAL A 19 11.16 9.88 10.57
CA VAL A 19 9.77 9.52 10.24
C VAL A 19 8.94 10.74 9.85
N LEU A 20 9.08 11.85 10.57
CA LEU A 20 8.27 13.06 10.36
C LEU A 20 8.35 13.66 8.94
N PRO A 21 9.51 13.65 8.25
CA PRO A 21 9.58 14.13 6.86
C PRO A 21 8.65 13.37 5.91
N PHE A 22 8.50 12.04 6.07
CA PHE A 22 7.58 11.25 5.27
C PHE A 22 6.12 11.66 5.50
N TYR A 23 5.74 11.91 6.75
CA TYR A 23 4.38 12.35 7.11
C TYR A 23 4.07 13.73 6.52
N ILE A 24 5.01 14.68 6.64
CA ILE A 24 4.85 16.02 6.07
C ILE A 24 4.74 15.93 4.55
N TYR A 25 5.64 15.19 3.90
CA TYR A 25 5.63 14.99 2.46
C TYR A 25 4.31 14.36 1.99
N ALA A 26 3.82 13.34 2.70
CA ALA A 26 2.56 12.70 2.40
C ALA A 26 1.38 13.68 2.49
N ALA A 27 1.30 14.46 3.58
CA ALA A 27 0.25 15.47 3.75
C ALA A 27 0.28 16.54 2.64
N LEU A 28 1.46 17.02 2.27
CA LEU A 28 1.63 17.95 1.15
C LEU A 28 1.25 17.30 -0.19
N SER A 29 1.63 16.05 -0.42
CA SER A 29 1.26 15.30 -1.63
C SER A 29 -0.24 15.07 -1.72
N PHE A 30 -0.93 14.85 -0.59
CA PHE A 30 -2.38 14.75 -0.56
C PHE A 30 -3.04 16.08 -0.94
N LEU A 31 -2.55 17.20 -0.41
CA LEU A 31 -3.01 18.54 -0.81
C LEU A 31 -2.80 18.77 -2.31
N VAL A 32 -1.62 18.46 -2.84
CA VAL A 32 -1.32 18.55 -4.29
C VAL A 32 -2.23 17.63 -5.09
N GLY A 33 -2.48 16.41 -4.63
CA GLY A 33 -3.41 15.47 -5.27
C GLY A 33 -4.84 16.02 -5.35
N CYS A 34 -5.32 16.67 -4.30
CA CYS A 34 -6.62 17.35 -4.30
C CYS A 34 -6.66 18.53 -5.28
N LEU A 35 -5.60 19.35 -5.35
CA LEU A 35 -5.51 20.47 -6.29
C LEU A 35 -5.45 19.99 -7.75
N LEU A 36 -4.66 18.93 -8.03
CA LEU A 36 -4.61 18.31 -9.35
C LEU A 36 -5.97 17.73 -9.74
N LEU A 37 -6.67 17.09 -8.82
CA LEU A 37 -8.02 16.57 -9.07
C LEU A 37 -9.01 17.69 -9.39
N LEU A 38 -8.99 18.79 -8.63
CA LEU A 38 -9.88 19.94 -8.85
C LEU A 38 -9.64 20.57 -10.23
N THR A 39 -8.37 20.78 -10.59
CA THR A 39 -7.97 21.42 -11.84
C THR A 39 -8.03 20.50 -13.07
N SER A 40 -8.04 19.18 -12.86
CA SER A 40 -8.03 18.17 -13.93
C SER A 40 -9.28 17.30 -13.95
N SER A 41 -10.39 17.76 -13.37
CA SER A 41 -11.63 16.99 -13.25
C SER A 41 -12.17 16.51 -14.61
N ALA A 42 -12.00 17.30 -15.67
CA ALA A 42 -12.36 16.92 -17.04
C ALA A 42 -11.63 15.65 -17.51
N ALA A 43 -10.38 15.40 -17.09
CA ALA A 43 -9.63 14.20 -17.44
C ALA A 43 -10.31 12.90 -16.96
N PHE A 44 -11.04 12.96 -15.83
CA PHE A 44 -11.79 11.83 -15.28
C PHE A 44 -13.09 11.53 -16.04
N THR A 45 -13.40 12.28 -17.09
CA THR A 45 -14.47 11.95 -18.05
C THR A 45 -13.94 11.23 -19.29
N GLN A 46 -12.62 11.18 -19.45
CA GLN A 46 -11.91 10.60 -20.58
C GLN A 46 -11.44 9.16 -20.28
N HIS A 47 -10.58 8.61 -21.12
CA HIS A 47 -9.98 7.29 -20.90
C HIS A 47 -9.08 7.29 -19.64
N TYR A 48 -9.01 6.17 -18.92
CA TYR A 48 -8.22 6.09 -17.67
C TYR A 48 -6.70 6.29 -17.87
N PHE A 49 -6.22 6.16 -19.10
CA PHE A 49 -4.82 6.41 -19.48
C PHE A 49 -4.54 7.89 -19.85
N HIS A 50 -5.35 8.81 -19.35
CA HIS A 50 -5.14 10.25 -19.59
C HIS A 50 -3.94 10.77 -18.76
N PRO A 51 -3.09 11.66 -19.32
CA PRO A 51 -1.87 12.16 -18.64
C PRO A 51 -2.11 12.70 -17.22
N GLN A 52 -3.10 13.56 -17.05
CA GLN A 52 -3.47 14.14 -15.75
C GLN A 52 -4.05 13.10 -14.79
N THR A 53 -4.77 12.09 -15.29
CA THR A 53 -5.25 10.97 -14.46
C THR A 53 -4.07 10.17 -13.93
N LEU A 54 -3.07 9.86 -14.78
CA LEU A 54 -1.83 9.20 -14.35
C LEU A 54 -1.09 10.02 -13.28
N ALA A 55 -0.98 11.33 -13.47
CA ALA A 55 -0.35 12.24 -12.51
C ALA A 55 -1.07 12.24 -11.15
N VAL A 56 -2.41 12.35 -11.15
CA VAL A 56 -3.21 12.26 -9.92
C VAL A 56 -3.05 10.89 -9.26
N THR A 57 -3.16 9.80 -10.02
CA THR A 57 -3.02 8.44 -9.50
C THR A 57 -1.67 8.23 -8.82
N HIS A 58 -0.56 8.67 -9.41
CA HIS A 58 0.77 8.48 -8.83
C HIS A 58 1.07 9.44 -7.68
N THR A 59 0.50 10.66 -7.71
CA THR A 59 0.53 11.57 -6.55
C THR A 59 -0.18 10.92 -5.35
N MET A 60 -1.34 10.31 -5.56
CA MET A 60 -2.11 9.64 -4.50
C MET A 60 -1.50 8.31 -4.06
N ALA A 61 -1.02 7.49 -4.98
CA ALA A 61 -0.43 6.19 -4.69
C ALA A 61 0.96 6.32 -4.05
N LEU A 62 1.86 7.06 -4.67
CA LEU A 62 3.24 7.17 -4.20
C LEU A 62 3.40 8.30 -3.20
N GLY A 63 2.96 9.51 -3.56
CA GLY A 63 3.12 10.70 -2.74
C GLY A 63 2.34 10.65 -1.43
N TRP A 64 1.05 10.34 -1.49
CA TRP A 64 0.21 10.23 -0.28
C TRP A 64 0.34 8.86 0.39
N GLY A 65 -0.12 7.80 -0.29
CA GLY A 65 -0.25 6.48 0.32
C GLY A 65 1.08 5.84 0.72
N THR A 66 2.00 5.74 -0.24
CA THR A 66 3.28 5.05 -0.02
C THR A 66 4.16 5.82 0.95
N MET A 67 4.34 7.14 0.80
CA MET A 67 5.16 7.91 1.76
C MET A 67 4.62 7.83 3.18
N MET A 68 3.30 7.87 3.37
CA MET A 68 2.70 7.65 4.69
C MET A 68 3.04 6.26 5.26
N ILE A 69 2.87 5.21 4.45
CA ILE A 69 3.17 3.83 4.87
C ILE A 69 4.66 3.64 5.15
N LEU A 70 5.57 4.19 4.33
CA LEU A 70 7.01 4.11 4.55
C LEU A 70 7.42 4.82 5.85
N GLY A 71 6.88 6.02 6.08
CA GLY A 71 7.09 6.76 7.33
C GLY A 71 6.61 5.95 8.55
N ALA A 72 5.35 5.54 8.53
CA ALA A 72 4.75 4.74 9.60
C ALA A 72 5.51 3.42 9.82
N GLY A 73 5.89 2.74 8.74
CA GLY A 73 6.55 1.45 8.75
C GLY A 73 7.93 1.49 9.41
N HIS A 74 8.73 2.54 9.19
CA HIS A 74 10.02 2.72 9.87
C HIS A 74 9.89 2.79 11.40
N GLN A 75 8.73 3.19 11.92
CA GLN A 75 8.47 3.26 13.35
C GLN A 75 7.72 2.04 13.89
N LEU A 76 6.71 1.56 13.17
CA LEU A 76 5.86 0.46 13.62
C LEU A 76 6.56 -0.88 13.49
N LEU A 77 7.41 -1.09 12.48
CA LEU A 77 8.10 -2.37 12.30
C LEU A 77 8.95 -2.76 13.52
N PRO A 78 9.83 -1.89 14.08
CA PRO A 78 10.53 -2.18 15.34
C PRO A 78 9.61 -2.64 16.47
N VAL A 79 8.42 -2.05 16.59
CA VAL A 79 7.41 -2.42 17.60
C VAL A 79 6.81 -3.79 17.32
N LEU A 80 6.53 -4.12 16.05
CA LEU A 80 5.96 -5.41 15.65
C LEU A 80 6.90 -6.59 15.88
N ILE A 81 8.20 -6.34 15.80
CA ILE A 81 9.25 -7.36 15.85
C ILE A 81 10.00 -7.33 17.19
N GLU A 82 9.57 -6.47 18.11
CA GLU A 82 10.20 -6.24 19.42
C GLU A 82 11.72 -5.98 19.31
N GLY A 83 12.11 -5.26 18.26
CA GLY A 83 13.49 -5.05 17.85
C GLY A 83 13.78 -3.60 17.51
N ARG A 84 14.84 -3.38 16.73
CA ARG A 84 15.24 -2.05 16.27
C ARG A 84 15.31 -2.01 14.76
N LEU A 85 15.07 -0.83 14.18
CA LEU A 85 15.34 -0.59 12.78
C LEU A 85 16.84 -0.76 12.49
N TYR A 86 17.17 -1.35 11.35
CA TYR A 86 18.55 -1.64 10.99
C TYR A 86 19.38 -0.37 10.76
N SER A 87 18.89 0.58 9.95
CA SER A 87 19.65 1.77 9.57
C SER A 87 18.78 3.00 9.40
N ASN A 88 19.08 4.07 10.15
CA ASN A 88 18.48 5.38 9.94
C ASN A 88 18.95 6.01 8.62
N ALA A 89 20.18 5.70 8.17
CA ALA A 89 20.71 6.24 6.91
C ALA A 89 19.93 5.68 5.71
N LEU A 90 19.61 4.38 5.70
CA LEU A 90 18.78 3.79 4.64
C LEU A 90 17.36 4.37 4.63
N ALA A 91 16.81 4.70 5.79
CA ALA A 91 15.52 5.36 5.88
C ALA A 91 15.55 6.79 5.28
N TRP A 92 16.61 7.55 5.56
CA TRP A 92 16.84 8.86 4.93
C TRP A 92 17.07 8.77 3.42
N LEU A 93 17.85 7.80 2.95
CA LEU A 93 18.04 7.58 1.52
C LEU A 93 16.73 7.21 0.83
N SER A 94 15.92 6.35 1.46
CA SER A 94 14.57 6.04 0.98
C SER A 94 13.71 7.30 0.85
N PHE A 95 13.74 8.19 1.85
CA PHE A 95 13.04 9.46 1.80
C PHE A 95 13.52 10.35 0.65
N ILE A 96 14.84 10.56 0.54
CA ILE A 96 15.45 11.46 -0.44
C ILE A 96 15.10 10.99 -1.85
N PHE A 97 15.34 9.71 -2.15
CA PHE A 97 15.05 9.16 -3.47
C PHE A 97 13.55 9.18 -3.80
N ALA A 98 12.66 8.88 -2.85
CA ALA A 98 11.23 8.96 -3.11
C ALA A 98 10.78 10.42 -3.29
N GLY A 99 11.26 11.32 -2.43
CA GLY A 99 10.94 12.74 -2.43
C GLY A 99 11.41 13.48 -3.68
N THR A 100 12.46 13.00 -4.35
CA THR A 100 12.89 13.50 -5.67
C THR A 100 12.23 12.77 -6.82
N GLY A 101 12.06 11.44 -6.71
CA GLY A 101 11.54 10.62 -7.80
C GLY A 101 10.06 10.84 -8.09
N ILE A 102 9.25 11.01 -7.04
CA ILE A 102 7.79 11.19 -7.18
C ILE A 102 7.46 12.48 -7.96
N PRO A 103 8.00 13.68 -7.64
CA PRO A 103 7.70 14.88 -8.41
C PRO A 103 8.14 14.79 -9.87
N LEU A 104 9.31 14.19 -10.14
CA LEU A 104 9.80 13.98 -11.51
C LEU A 104 8.86 13.08 -12.32
N LEU A 105 8.43 11.96 -11.72
CA LEU A 105 7.49 11.04 -12.37
C LEU A 105 6.13 11.71 -12.62
N VAL A 106 5.60 12.40 -11.62
CA VAL A 106 4.30 13.09 -11.73
C VAL A 106 4.33 14.20 -12.78
N ALA A 107 5.41 14.99 -12.84
CA ALA A 107 5.59 16.01 -13.87
C ALA A 107 5.72 15.39 -15.28
N GLY A 108 6.47 14.28 -15.39
CA GLY A 108 6.56 13.49 -16.61
C GLY A 108 5.19 13.01 -17.08
N PHE A 109 4.38 12.42 -16.19
CA PHE A 109 3.02 11.98 -16.55
C PHE A 109 2.08 13.14 -16.87
N TYR A 110 2.12 14.23 -16.11
CA TYR A 110 1.23 15.38 -16.35
C TYR A 110 1.46 15.99 -17.73
N THR A 111 2.72 16.08 -18.16
CA THR A 111 3.12 16.60 -19.48
C THR A 111 3.21 15.51 -20.57
N PHE A 112 2.89 14.27 -20.20
CA PHE A 112 3.07 13.07 -21.03
C PHE A 112 4.49 12.87 -21.58
N ASN A 113 5.50 13.36 -20.88
CA ASN A 113 6.91 13.14 -21.19
C ASN A 113 7.41 11.85 -20.53
N MET A 114 7.33 10.74 -21.28
CA MET A 114 7.83 9.41 -20.89
C MET A 114 9.36 9.26 -21.01
N GLY A 115 10.07 10.32 -21.39
CA GLY A 115 11.53 10.38 -21.49
C GLY A 115 12.20 10.60 -20.13
N TRP A 116 13.21 11.47 -20.11
CA TRP A 116 14.07 11.65 -18.93
C TRP A 116 13.32 11.95 -17.61
N PRO A 117 12.23 12.75 -17.54
CA PRO A 117 11.58 13.05 -16.26
C PRO A 117 10.92 11.80 -15.67
N ALA A 118 10.13 11.09 -16.47
CA ALA A 118 9.46 9.87 -16.03
C ALA A 118 10.46 8.74 -15.74
N GLN A 119 11.48 8.57 -16.58
CA GLN A 119 12.52 7.54 -16.42
C GLN A 119 13.35 7.78 -15.15
N SER A 120 13.88 8.99 -14.96
CA SER A 120 14.65 9.34 -13.76
C SER A 120 13.79 9.28 -12.50
N GLY A 121 12.54 9.74 -12.57
CA GLY A 121 11.56 9.61 -11.50
C GLY A 121 11.36 8.16 -11.07
N GLY A 122 11.11 7.26 -12.04
CA GLY A 122 10.96 5.84 -11.79
C GLY A 122 12.23 5.16 -11.25
N ILE A 123 13.43 5.54 -11.71
CA ILE A 123 14.70 5.04 -11.17
C ILE A 123 14.84 5.41 -9.69
N PHE A 124 14.62 6.67 -9.33
CA PHE A 124 14.74 7.11 -7.94
C PHE A 124 13.68 6.46 -7.05
N ILE A 125 12.44 6.30 -7.52
CA ILE A 125 11.41 5.56 -6.77
C ILE A 125 11.87 4.11 -6.50
N ASN A 126 12.43 3.41 -7.50
CA ASN A 126 12.96 2.06 -7.31
C ASN A 126 14.12 2.03 -6.30
N ALA A 127 15.06 2.97 -6.39
CA ALA A 127 16.15 3.10 -5.41
C ALA A 127 15.61 3.33 -3.98
N ALA A 128 14.55 4.12 -3.83
CA ALA A 128 13.90 4.37 -2.55
C ALA A 128 13.28 3.09 -1.95
N VAL A 129 12.60 2.30 -2.79
CA VAL A 129 11.98 1.03 -2.39
C VAL A 129 13.04 -0.01 -2.04
N VAL A 130 14.13 -0.09 -2.78
CA VAL A 130 15.27 -0.98 -2.46
C VAL A 130 15.89 -0.60 -1.11
N CYS A 131 16.13 0.69 -0.85
CA CYS A 131 16.63 1.15 0.44
C CYS A 131 15.70 0.74 1.59
N TYR A 132 14.39 0.91 1.40
CA TYR A 132 13.39 0.52 2.39
C TYR A 132 13.37 -1.00 2.61
N LEU A 133 13.34 -1.78 1.52
CA LEU A 133 13.29 -3.24 1.56
C LEU A 133 14.51 -3.83 2.29
N ILE A 134 15.71 -3.33 2.00
CA ILE A 134 16.93 -3.74 2.71
C ILE A 134 16.82 -3.40 4.19
N ASN A 135 16.32 -2.20 4.52
CA ASN A 135 16.19 -1.76 5.91
C ASN A 135 15.25 -2.67 6.70
N ILE A 136 14.07 -2.97 6.16
CA ILE A 136 13.10 -3.84 6.84
C ILE A 136 13.57 -5.30 6.86
N GLY A 137 14.14 -5.81 5.76
CA GLY A 137 14.57 -7.21 5.64
C GLY A 137 15.68 -7.55 6.64
N VAL A 138 16.69 -6.69 6.75
CA VAL A 138 17.77 -6.87 7.73
C VAL A 138 17.25 -6.69 9.17
N SER A 139 16.27 -5.80 9.39
CA SER A 139 15.63 -5.65 10.70
C SER A 139 14.92 -6.94 11.13
N LEU A 140 14.21 -7.60 10.21
CA LEU A 140 13.49 -8.85 10.43
C LEU A 140 14.41 -10.03 10.71
N VAL A 141 15.46 -10.22 9.91
CA VAL A 141 16.44 -11.30 10.13
C VAL A 141 17.09 -11.18 11.52
N LYS A 142 17.26 -9.96 12.02
CA LYS A 142 17.87 -9.70 13.34
C LYS A 142 16.92 -9.84 14.52
N SER A 143 15.60 -9.83 14.33
CA SER A 143 14.63 -9.83 15.44
C SER A 143 14.37 -11.21 16.06
N LYS A 144 14.87 -12.31 15.47
CA LYS A 144 14.79 -13.70 15.99
C LYS A 144 13.38 -14.26 16.28
N HIS A 145 12.33 -13.50 16.04
CA HIS A 145 10.93 -13.89 16.26
C HIS A 145 10.16 -13.90 14.95
N GLU A 146 9.57 -15.04 14.60
CA GLU A 146 8.67 -15.17 13.47
C GLU A 146 7.30 -14.58 13.83
N ASN A 147 6.83 -13.64 13.01
CA ASN A 147 5.55 -12.97 13.20
C ASN A 147 4.83 -12.90 11.85
N VAL A 148 3.62 -13.47 11.76
CA VAL A 148 2.81 -13.44 10.54
C VAL A 148 2.63 -12.00 10.03
N HIS A 149 2.43 -11.01 10.90
CA HIS A 149 2.29 -9.61 10.51
C HIS A 149 3.55 -9.08 9.81
N ALA A 150 4.74 -9.51 10.25
CA ALA A 150 6.00 -9.13 9.61
C ALA A 150 6.13 -9.74 8.22
N VAL A 151 5.65 -10.97 8.02
CA VAL A 151 5.62 -11.61 6.69
C VAL A 151 4.70 -10.84 5.74
N PHE A 152 3.51 -10.42 6.19
CA PHE A 152 2.65 -9.54 5.38
C PHE A 152 3.36 -8.25 4.97
N VAL A 153 4.00 -7.55 5.91
CA VAL A 153 4.71 -6.28 5.65
C VAL A 153 5.87 -6.49 4.65
N PHE A 154 6.66 -7.54 4.84
CA PHE A 154 7.80 -7.84 3.98
C PHE A 154 7.34 -8.22 2.56
N THR A 155 6.39 -9.15 2.43
CA THR A 155 5.84 -9.56 1.14
C THR A 155 5.14 -8.40 0.43
N ALA A 156 4.41 -7.55 1.15
CA ALA A 156 3.82 -6.35 0.55
C ALA A 156 4.90 -5.43 -0.03
N THR A 157 6.01 -5.25 0.68
CA THR A 157 7.15 -4.45 0.20
C THR A 157 7.83 -5.08 -1.02
N LEU A 158 7.90 -6.41 -1.11
CA LEU A 158 8.33 -7.09 -2.32
C LEU A 158 7.38 -6.83 -3.49
N TRP A 159 6.06 -6.87 -3.26
CA TRP A 159 5.08 -6.49 -4.27
C TRP A 159 5.20 -5.03 -4.70
N LEU A 160 5.54 -4.10 -3.79
CA LEU A 160 5.84 -2.71 -4.15
C LEU A 160 7.08 -2.62 -5.05
N LEU A 161 8.14 -3.37 -4.75
CA LEU A 161 9.33 -3.43 -5.59
C LEU A 161 8.97 -3.95 -6.99
N LEU A 162 8.23 -5.06 -7.08
CA LEU A 162 7.77 -5.59 -8.36
C LEU A 162 6.88 -4.59 -9.12
N THR A 163 5.98 -3.91 -8.43
CA THR A 163 5.11 -2.88 -9.01
C THR A 163 5.92 -1.73 -9.59
N THR A 164 6.88 -1.21 -8.85
CA THR A 164 7.69 -0.05 -9.24
C THR A 164 8.74 -0.40 -10.30
N LEU A 165 9.33 -1.60 -10.24
CA LEU A 165 10.20 -2.11 -11.31
C LEU A 165 9.40 -2.28 -12.59
N PHE A 166 8.24 -2.93 -12.53
CA PHE A 166 7.39 -3.11 -13.70
C PHE A 166 6.91 -1.77 -14.25
N GLY A 167 6.51 -0.83 -13.41
CA GLY A 167 6.15 0.53 -13.82
C GLY A 167 7.29 1.25 -14.54
N LEU A 168 8.52 1.12 -14.06
CA LEU A 168 9.70 1.67 -14.75
C LEU A 168 9.92 1.02 -16.12
N LEU A 169 9.77 -0.30 -16.23
CA LEU A 169 9.85 -1.00 -17.51
C LEU A 169 8.74 -0.52 -18.48
N LEU A 170 7.52 -0.28 -17.98
CA LEU A 170 6.43 0.28 -18.80
C LEU A 170 6.73 1.68 -19.30
N VAL A 171 7.43 2.52 -18.52
CA VAL A 171 7.89 3.84 -18.97
C VAL A 171 8.95 3.68 -20.06
N TYR A 172 9.97 2.85 -19.85
CA TYR A 172 11.01 2.61 -20.86
C TYR A 172 10.47 1.98 -22.15
N ASN A 173 9.40 1.19 -22.06
CA ASN A 173 8.77 0.58 -23.23
C ASN A 173 8.25 1.61 -24.25
N PHE A 174 8.00 2.87 -23.85
CA PHE A 174 7.67 3.96 -24.79
C PHE A 174 8.84 4.39 -25.68
N SER A 175 10.08 4.11 -25.28
CA SER A 175 11.27 4.52 -26.04
C SER A 175 12.06 3.32 -26.60
N LEU A 176 12.10 2.22 -25.85
CA LEU A 176 12.96 1.07 -26.15
C LEU A 176 12.19 -0.17 -26.64
N HIS A 177 10.86 -0.18 -26.60
CA HIS A 177 10.03 -1.31 -27.02
C HIS A 177 10.45 -2.66 -26.40
N ILE A 178 10.70 -2.66 -25.08
CA ILE A 178 11.17 -3.82 -24.30
C ILE A 178 10.16 -4.98 -24.34
N PHE A 179 8.86 -4.67 -24.41
CA PHE A 179 7.78 -5.64 -24.46
C PHE A 179 7.18 -5.73 -25.87
N SER A 180 6.60 -6.90 -26.18
CA SER A 180 5.93 -7.16 -27.47
C SER A 180 4.61 -6.42 -27.65
N LYS A 181 4.06 -5.87 -26.55
CA LYS A 181 2.78 -5.15 -26.51
C LYS A 181 2.96 -3.76 -25.93
N SER A 182 1.97 -2.90 -26.17
CA SER A 182 1.99 -1.54 -25.65
C SER A 182 1.95 -1.52 -24.12
N SER A 183 2.50 -0.48 -23.50
CA SER A 183 2.46 -0.33 -22.04
C SER A 183 1.04 -0.26 -21.47
N LEU A 184 0.08 0.18 -22.28
CA LEU A 184 -1.34 0.25 -21.91
C LEU A 184 -1.93 -1.14 -21.65
N GLU A 185 -1.57 -2.15 -22.43
CA GLU A 185 -2.11 -3.51 -22.27
C GLU A 185 -1.70 -4.13 -20.93
N TYR A 186 -0.51 -3.79 -20.45
CA TYR A 186 0.03 -4.26 -19.17
C TYR A 186 -0.35 -3.36 -17.97
N LEU A 187 -1.05 -2.25 -18.21
CA LEU A 187 -1.37 -1.29 -17.16
C LEU A 187 -2.22 -1.91 -16.06
N SER A 188 -3.16 -2.79 -16.43
CA SER A 188 -3.99 -3.51 -15.46
C SER A 188 -3.15 -4.40 -14.54
N LEU A 189 -2.12 -5.07 -15.06
CA LEU A 189 -1.18 -5.85 -14.27
C LEU A 189 -0.45 -4.95 -13.26
N HIS A 190 0.20 -3.89 -13.74
CA HIS A 190 0.88 -2.92 -12.88
C HIS A 190 -0.02 -2.38 -11.75
N ALA A 191 -1.25 -1.96 -12.10
CA ALA A 191 -2.20 -1.41 -11.15
C ALA A 191 -2.59 -2.42 -10.06
N HIS A 192 -2.89 -3.68 -10.41
CA HIS A 192 -3.30 -4.68 -9.43
C HIS A 192 -2.14 -5.18 -8.55
N LEU A 193 -0.91 -5.23 -9.09
CA LEU A 193 0.28 -5.51 -8.26
C LEU A 193 0.44 -4.44 -7.16
N GLY A 194 0.23 -3.17 -7.49
CA GLY A 194 0.28 -2.08 -6.52
C GLY A 194 -0.90 -2.06 -5.55
N ILE A 195 -2.13 -2.19 -6.06
CA ILE A 195 -3.35 -2.11 -5.23
C ILE A 195 -3.45 -3.31 -4.29
N ALA A 196 -3.40 -4.53 -4.82
CA ALA A 196 -3.60 -5.74 -4.02
C ALA A 196 -2.29 -6.23 -3.37
N GLY A 197 -1.17 -6.20 -4.10
CA GLY A 197 0.11 -6.67 -3.60
C GLY A 197 0.73 -5.72 -2.57
N TRP A 198 0.76 -4.42 -2.86
CA TRP A 198 1.30 -3.44 -1.92
C TRP A 198 0.26 -2.97 -0.90
N PHE A 199 -0.80 -2.26 -1.32
CA PHE A 199 -1.71 -1.62 -0.36
C PHE A 199 -2.55 -2.62 0.44
N LEU A 200 -3.24 -3.54 -0.23
CA LEU A 200 -4.18 -4.44 0.46
C LEU A 200 -3.45 -5.37 1.42
N LEU A 201 -2.36 -5.99 0.97
CA LEU A 201 -1.57 -6.89 1.81
C LEU A 201 -0.96 -6.13 3.01
N MET A 202 -0.45 -4.91 2.79
CA MET A 202 0.06 -4.07 3.89
C MET A 202 -1.03 -3.71 4.90
N VAL A 203 -2.20 -3.26 4.43
CA VAL A 203 -3.34 -2.90 5.28
C VAL A 203 -3.87 -4.10 6.05
N MET A 204 -3.97 -5.28 5.43
CA MET A 204 -4.39 -6.51 6.13
C MET A 204 -3.36 -6.94 7.18
N GLY A 205 -2.07 -6.89 6.84
CA GLY A 205 -0.97 -7.26 7.74
C GLY A 205 -0.90 -6.37 8.98
N VAL A 206 -0.81 -5.06 8.78
CA VAL A 206 -0.70 -4.08 9.87
C VAL A 206 -2.04 -3.91 10.58
N GLY A 207 -3.15 -3.86 9.84
CA GLY A 207 -4.50 -3.69 10.39
C GLY A 207 -4.92 -4.85 11.29
N SER A 208 -4.57 -6.09 10.93
CA SER A 208 -4.84 -7.27 11.79
C SER A 208 -4.09 -7.26 13.12
N ARG A 209 -3.07 -6.40 13.29
CA ARG A 209 -2.40 -6.15 14.57
C ARG A 209 -2.96 -4.91 15.28
N LEU A 210 -3.05 -3.78 14.56
CA LEU A 210 -3.42 -2.50 15.16
C LEU A 210 -4.90 -2.44 15.57
N ILE A 211 -5.82 -3.01 14.78
CA ILE A 211 -7.25 -2.99 15.10
C ILE A 211 -7.52 -3.73 16.43
N PRO A 212 -7.08 -4.99 16.64
CA PRO A 212 -7.22 -5.65 17.94
C PRO A 212 -6.52 -4.91 19.08
N MET A 213 -5.34 -4.34 18.83
CA MET A 213 -4.56 -3.61 19.84
C MET A 213 -5.32 -2.38 20.37
N PHE A 214 -5.85 -1.53 19.48
CA PHE A 214 -6.60 -0.32 19.89
C PHE A 214 -7.98 -0.63 20.48
N LEU A 215 -8.57 -1.77 20.11
CA LEU A 215 -9.80 -2.29 20.73
C LEU A 215 -9.55 -2.94 22.10
N ILE A 216 -8.30 -3.24 22.45
CA ILE A 216 -7.93 -4.10 23.58
C ILE A 216 -8.72 -5.43 23.46
N SER A 217 -8.62 -6.04 22.29
CA SER A 217 -9.31 -7.30 21.98
C SER A 217 -8.48 -8.48 22.45
N LYS A 218 -9.16 -9.48 23.03
CA LYS A 218 -8.53 -10.76 23.37
C LYS A 218 -8.40 -11.69 22.15
N PHE A 219 -9.00 -11.32 21.01
CA PHE A 219 -9.00 -12.16 19.82
C PHE A 219 -7.66 -12.10 19.08
N SER A 220 -7.08 -13.27 18.82
CA SER A 220 -6.01 -13.45 17.85
C SER A 220 -6.16 -14.82 17.19
N ASN A 221 -5.87 -14.91 15.89
CA ASN A 221 -5.92 -16.18 15.17
C ASN A 221 -4.94 -16.18 13.99
N ALA A 222 -3.73 -16.69 14.23
CA ALA A 222 -2.68 -16.72 13.22
C ALA A 222 -3.04 -17.61 12.01
N LYS A 223 -3.81 -18.70 12.21
CA LYS A 223 -4.23 -19.58 11.10
C LYS A 223 -5.06 -18.83 10.07
N TRP A 224 -6.01 -18.01 10.53
CA TRP A 224 -6.82 -17.18 9.62
C TRP A 224 -5.97 -16.16 8.86
N LEU A 225 -4.96 -15.57 9.51
CA LEU A 225 -4.05 -14.64 8.85
C LEU A 225 -3.23 -15.35 7.76
N TRP A 226 -2.74 -16.57 8.00
CA TRP A 226 -2.06 -17.35 6.96
C TRP A 226 -2.97 -17.73 5.79
N VAL A 227 -4.26 -18.03 6.05
CA VAL A 227 -5.24 -18.28 4.98
C VAL A 227 -5.48 -17.00 4.18
N ILE A 228 -5.68 -15.85 4.83
CA ILE A 228 -5.82 -14.55 4.14
C ILE A 228 -4.59 -14.26 3.27
N TYR A 229 -3.39 -14.45 3.83
CA TYR A 229 -2.13 -14.28 3.11
C TYR A 229 -2.06 -15.16 1.85
N ALA A 230 -2.38 -16.44 1.99
CA ALA A 230 -2.36 -17.40 0.88
C ALA A 230 -3.38 -17.05 -0.20
N LEU A 231 -4.59 -16.62 0.19
CA LEU A 231 -5.63 -16.21 -0.75
C LEU A 231 -5.23 -14.98 -1.56
N VAL A 232 -4.71 -13.93 -0.93
CA VAL A 232 -4.27 -12.70 -1.63
C VAL A 232 -3.13 -13.00 -2.61
N ASN A 233 -2.10 -13.73 -2.16
CA ASN A 233 -0.95 -14.05 -3.02
C ASN A 233 -1.32 -15.02 -4.14
N THR A 234 -2.16 -16.02 -3.89
CA THR A 234 -2.68 -16.92 -4.93
C THR A 234 -3.47 -16.13 -5.97
N GLY A 235 -4.32 -15.20 -5.55
CA GLY A 235 -5.07 -14.33 -6.45
C GLY A 235 -4.17 -13.47 -7.33
N LEU A 236 -3.15 -12.83 -6.74
CA LEU A 236 -2.19 -12.01 -7.49
C LEU A 236 -1.35 -12.82 -8.48
N ILE A 237 -0.76 -13.93 -8.02
CA ILE A 237 0.11 -14.77 -8.86
C ILE A 237 -0.70 -15.39 -10.00
N SER A 238 -1.90 -15.91 -9.72
CA SER A 238 -2.78 -16.45 -10.76
C SER A 238 -3.23 -15.37 -11.75
N PHE A 239 -3.59 -14.16 -11.27
CA PHE A 239 -3.92 -13.04 -12.17
C PHE A 239 -2.74 -12.68 -13.08
N MET A 240 -1.53 -12.58 -12.53
CA MET A 240 -0.31 -12.30 -13.30
C MET A 240 -0.06 -13.35 -14.39
N ILE A 241 -0.12 -14.64 -14.05
CA ILE A 241 0.08 -15.73 -15.00
C ILE A 241 -1.00 -15.72 -16.08
N LEU A 242 -2.28 -15.60 -15.69
CA LEU A 242 -3.39 -15.58 -16.63
C LEU A 242 -3.32 -14.37 -17.56
N HIS A 243 -3.02 -13.19 -17.03
CA HIS A 243 -2.96 -11.97 -17.84
C HIS A 243 -1.83 -12.01 -18.88
N ILE A 244 -0.67 -12.59 -18.54
CA ILE A 244 0.48 -12.67 -19.46
C ILE A 244 0.30 -13.78 -20.50
N TYR A 245 -0.14 -14.97 -20.09
CA TYR A 245 -0.09 -16.17 -20.93
C TYR A 245 -1.45 -16.59 -21.51
N LEU A 246 -2.56 -16.29 -20.82
CA LEU A 246 -3.90 -16.76 -21.16
C LEU A 246 -4.95 -15.65 -20.93
N PRO A 247 -4.89 -14.51 -21.64
CA PRO A 247 -5.70 -13.32 -21.36
C PRO A 247 -7.17 -13.49 -21.79
N ARG A 248 -7.89 -14.40 -21.13
CA ARG A 248 -9.32 -14.66 -21.32
C ARG A 248 -10.09 -14.10 -20.12
N PRO A 249 -11.01 -13.14 -20.31
CA PRO A 249 -11.73 -12.50 -19.21
C PRO A 249 -12.41 -13.47 -18.23
N THR A 250 -12.95 -14.59 -18.73
CA THR A 250 -13.61 -15.61 -17.89
C THR A 250 -12.66 -16.25 -16.88
N LEU A 251 -11.37 -16.37 -17.20
CA LEU A 251 -10.38 -16.96 -16.30
C LEU A 251 -10.06 -16.02 -15.11
N TYR A 252 -10.31 -14.71 -15.24
CA TYR A 252 -10.10 -13.75 -14.15
C TYR A 252 -11.13 -13.89 -13.01
N LEU A 253 -12.18 -14.71 -13.17
CA LEU A 253 -13.10 -15.05 -12.08
C LEU A 253 -12.39 -15.76 -10.93
N PHE A 254 -11.40 -16.61 -11.22
CA PHE A 254 -10.63 -17.31 -10.19
C PHE A 254 -9.84 -16.35 -9.28
N PRO A 255 -8.95 -15.46 -9.78
CA PRO A 255 -8.25 -14.52 -8.92
C PRO A 255 -9.20 -13.58 -8.18
N VAL A 256 -10.29 -13.13 -8.83
CA VAL A 256 -11.32 -12.32 -8.14
C VAL A 256 -11.98 -13.09 -7.00
N ALA A 257 -12.35 -14.35 -7.19
CA ALA A 257 -12.95 -15.18 -6.15
C ALA A 257 -12.01 -15.33 -4.93
N THR A 258 -10.73 -15.61 -5.16
CA THR A 258 -9.74 -15.69 -4.07
C THR A 258 -9.60 -14.36 -3.31
N MET A 259 -9.63 -13.23 -4.02
CA MET A 259 -9.57 -11.90 -3.41
C MET A 259 -10.82 -11.60 -2.57
N VAL A 260 -12.02 -11.92 -3.08
CA VAL A 260 -13.28 -11.82 -2.34
C VAL A 260 -13.21 -12.66 -1.06
N SER A 261 -12.75 -13.91 -1.14
CA SER A 261 -12.61 -14.78 0.03
C SER A 261 -11.66 -14.20 1.08
N ALA A 262 -10.53 -13.61 0.65
CA ALA A 262 -9.58 -12.95 1.55
C ALA A 262 -10.22 -11.74 2.26
N LEU A 263 -10.93 -10.89 1.51
CA LEU A 263 -11.61 -9.71 2.04
C LEU A 263 -12.70 -10.09 3.05
N LEU A 264 -13.54 -11.08 2.73
CA LEU A 264 -14.59 -11.57 3.63
C LEU A 264 -13.99 -12.16 4.92
N LEU A 265 -12.92 -12.95 4.80
CA LEU A 265 -12.24 -13.53 5.96
C LEU A 265 -11.57 -12.45 6.82
N PHE A 266 -10.98 -11.42 6.21
CA PHE A 266 -10.40 -10.28 6.93
C PHE A 266 -11.47 -9.43 7.64
N ALA A 267 -12.60 -9.15 6.97
CA ALA A 267 -13.73 -8.46 7.59
C ALA A 267 -14.28 -9.27 8.79
N TRP A 268 -14.36 -10.60 8.65
CA TRP A 268 -14.76 -11.49 9.72
C TRP A 268 -13.75 -11.51 10.88
N TYR A 269 -12.45 -11.49 10.58
CA TYR A 269 -11.39 -11.34 11.59
C TYR A 269 -11.57 -10.04 12.38
N CYS A 270 -11.77 -8.92 11.70
CA CYS A 270 -12.00 -7.61 12.33
C CYS A 270 -13.28 -7.61 13.18
N ARG A 271 -14.36 -8.25 12.70
CA ARG A 271 -15.60 -8.41 13.45
C ARG A 271 -15.41 -9.22 14.74
N LYS A 272 -14.67 -10.33 14.69
CA LYS A 272 -14.35 -11.12 15.89
C LYS A 272 -13.52 -10.32 16.89
N ALA A 273 -12.53 -9.56 16.41
CA ALA A 273 -11.77 -8.65 17.25
C ALA A 273 -12.66 -7.59 17.91
N PHE A 274 -13.60 -7.01 17.17
CA PHE A 274 -14.57 -6.05 17.68
C PHE A 274 -15.51 -6.64 18.74
N ILE A 275 -16.03 -7.85 18.54
CA ILE A 275 -16.93 -8.51 19.50
C ILE A 275 -16.19 -8.84 20.81
N GLN A 276 -14.94 -9.29 20.73
CA GLN A 276 -14.13 -9.67 21.90
C GLN A 276 -13.33 -8.50 22.49
N ARG A 277 -13.73 -7.25 22.20
CA ARG A 277 -13.08 -6.05 22.72
C ARG A 277 -13.41 -5.85 24.19
N ILE A 278 -12.41 -5.45 24.98
CA ILE A 278 -12.63 -5.00 26.35
C ILE A 278 -13.07 -3.52 26.35
N ARG A 279 -12.53 -2.73 25.42
CA ARG A 279 -12.81 -1.30 25.33
C ARG A 279 -14.18 -1.03 24.71
N LYS A 280 -15.17 -0.65 25.55
CA LYS A 280 -16.55 -0.38 25.08
C LYS A 280 -16.67 0.89 24.24
N GLN A 281 -16.02 1.98 24.67
CA GLN A 281 -15.97 3.23 23.93
C GLN A 281 -14.84 3.19 22.91
N VAL A 282 -15.23 3.16 21.63
CA VAL A 282 -14.31 3.13 20.51
C VAL A 282 -14.06 4.57 20.06
N ASP A 283 -12.79 4.96 20.00
CA ASP A 283 -12.40 6.29 19.53
C ASP A 283 -12.81 6.50 18.06
N ASP A 284 -13.12 7.75 17.68
CA ASP A 284 -13.61 8.05 16.34
C ASP A 284 -12.62 7.67 15.24
N GLN A 285 -11.31 7.79 15.48
CA GLN A 285 -10.30 7.38 14.49
C GLN A 285 -10.32 5.86 14.23
N LEU A 286 -10.65 5.07 15.26
CA LEU A 286 -10.80 3.61 15.11
C LEU A 286 -12.13 3.27 14.42
N LYS A 287 -13.18 4.07 14.61
CA LYS A 287 -14.42 3.96 13.82
C LYS A 287 -14.14 4.22 12.34
N ILE A 288 -13.36 5.24 12.01
CA ILE A 288 -12.93 5.51 10.62
C ILE A 288 -12.14 4.31 10.07
N SER A 289 -11.22 3.75 10.85
CA SER A 289 -10.45 2.56 10.43
C SER A 289 -11.36 1.35 10.17
N LEU A 290 -12.34 1.09 11.03
CA LEU A 290 -13.33 0.02 10.83
C LEU A 290 -14.26 0.31 9.63
N PHE A 291 -14.66 1.56 9.46
CA PHE A 291 -15.45 2.01 8.32
C PHE A 291 -14.69 1.83 7.01
N SER A 292 -13.37 2.07 6.98
CA SER A 292 -12.54 1.85 5.79
C SER A 292 -12.56 0.38 5.31
N VAL A 293 -12.71 -0.59 6.22
CA VAL A 293 -12.88 -2.01 5.85
C VAL A 293 -14.21 -2.21 5.12
N LEU A 294 -15.28 -1.52 5.54
CA LEU A 294 -16.56 -1.53 4.82
C LEU A 294 -16.46 -0.81 3.47
N MET A 295 -15.64 0.25 3.36
CA MET A 295 -15.43 0.97 2.10
C MET A 295 -14.78 0.10 1.01
N MET A 296 -14.18 -1.05 1.34
CA MET A 296 -13.70 -2.02 0.34
C MET A 296 -14.84 -2.68 -0.47
N VAL A 297 -16.08 -2.65 0.02
CA VAL A 297 -17.24 -3.25 -0.66
C VAL A 297 -17.51 -2.56 -1.99
N LEU A 298 -17.45 -1.23 -2.03
CA LEU A 298 -17.69 -0.46 -3.26
C LEU A 298 -16.73 -0.82 -4.41
N PRO A 299 -15.40 -0.72 -4.26
CA PRO A 299 -14.48 -1.09 -5.32
C PRO A 299 -14.58 -2.57 -5.69
N LEU A 300 -14.95 -3.45 -4.75
CA LEU A 300 -15.20 -4.85 -5.07
C LEU A 300 -16.42 -5.03 -5.99
N ILE A 301 -17.53 -4.37 -5.69
CA ILE A 301 -18.72 -4.37 -6.56
C ILE A 301 -18.37 -3.82 -7.94
N VAL A 302 -17.65 -2.70 -8.00
CA VAL A 302 -17.24 -2.09 -9.28
C VAL A 302 -16.31 -3.02 -10.06
N LEU A 303 -15.38 -3.72 -9.40
CA LEU A 303 -14.51 -4.72 -10.04
C LEU A 303 -15.31 -5.88 -10.64
N ILE A 304 -16.29 -6.41 -9.88
CA ILE A 304 -17.15 -7.50 -10.37
C ILE A 304 -17.97 -7.05 -11.58
N ILE A 305 -18.57 -5.85 -11.52
CA ILE A 305 -19.31 -5.28 -12.66
C ILE A 305 -18.39 -5.10 -13.87
N THR A 306 -17.19 -4.55 -13.67
CA THR A 306 -16.19 -4.35 -14.73
C THR A 306 -15.82 -5.69 -15.38
N LEU A 307 -15.64 -6.75 -14.58
CA LEU A 307 -15.35 -8.09 -15.10
C LEU A 307 -16.52 -8.68 -15.90
N ILE A 308 -17.76 -8.53 -15.43
CA ILE A 308 -18.96 -9.00 -16.15
C ILE A 308 -19.08 -8.31 -17.51
N LEU A 309 -18.85 -7.00 -17.56
CA LEU A 309 -18.85 -6.23 -18.80
C LEU A 309 -17.75 -6.72 -19.75
N LEU A 310 -16.54 -6.92 -19.23
CA LEU A 310 -15.40 -7.41 -20.00
C LEU A 310 -15.66 -8.80 -20.59
N VAL A 311 -16.23 -9.73 -19.81
CA VAL A 311 -16.65 -11.06 -20.30
C VAL A 311 -17.71 -10.95 -21.40
N SER A 312 -18.57 -9.94 -21.33
CA SER A 312 -19.59 -9.65 -22.33
C SER A 312 -19.06 -8.89 -23.56
N GLY A 313 -17.74 -8.73 -23.68
CA GLY A 313 -17.08 -8.00 -24.77
C GLY A 313 -17.25 -6.48 -24.72
N LYS A 314 -17.71 -5.92 -23.60
CA LYS A 314 -17.88 -4.47 -23.40
C LYS A 314 -16.77 -3.95 -22.50
N ASP A 315 -15.93 -3.06 -23.03
CA ASP A 315 -15.01 -2.28 -22.19
C ASP A 315 -15.68 -0.97 -21.75
N ASN A 316 -15.48 -0.59 -20.49
CA ASN A 316 -16.05 0.63 -19.92
C ASN A 316 -15.03 1.35 -19.04
N SER A 317 -14.31 2.28 -19.65
CA SER A 317 -13.27 3.06 -18.99
C SER A 317 -13.77 3.85 -17.77
N ARG A 318 -15.06 4.23 -17.72
CA ARG A 318 -15.64 4.92 -16.57
C ARG A 318 -15.73 4.02 -15.34
N MET A 319 -16.00 2.73 -15.53
CA MET A 319 -16.00 1.77 -14.43
C MET A 319 -14.60 1.54 -13.89
N VAL A 320 -13.59 1.49 -14.75
CA VAL A 320 -12.17 1.42 -14.34
C VAL A 320 -11.75 2.67 -13.55
N LEU A 321 -12.18 3.86 -13.99
CA LEU A 321 -11.95 5.10 -13.25
C LEU A 321 -12.65 5.10 -11.89
N LEU A 322 -13.91 4.67 -11.82
CA LEU A 322 -14.64 4.55 -10.56
C LEU A 322 -13.97 3.54 -9.60
N TYR A 323 -13.46 2.43 -10.13
CA TYR A 323 -12.69 1.45 -9.38
C TYR A 323 -11.44 2.08 -8.76
N GLY A 324 -10.60 2.74 -9.57
CA GLY A 324 -9.40 3.42 -9.07
C GLY A 324 -9.72 4.55 -8.08
N PHE A 325 -10.74 5.36 -8.39
CA PHE A 325 -11.12 6.52 -7.56
C PHE A 325 -11.62 6.09 -6.18
N SER A 326 -12.53 5.11 -6.13
CA SER A 326 -13.07 4.58 -4.87
C SER A 326 -12.00 3.92 -3.99
N ILE A 327 -10.94 3.36 -4.58
CA ILE A 327 -9.79 2.83 -3.86
C ILE A 327 -8.95 3.96 -3.25
N PHE A 328 -8.46 4.91 -4.06
CA PHE A 328 -7.51 5.91 -3.58
C PHE A 328 -8.17 6.98 -2.71
N PHE A 329 -9.29 7.54 -3.15
CA PHE A 329 -9.98 8.62 -2.42
C PHE A 329 -10.98 8.10 -1.38
N GLY A 330 -11.42 6.84 -1.52
CA GLY A 330 -12.24 6.17 -0.51
C GLY A 330 -11.40 5.36 0.46
N TRP A 331 -11.21 4.08 0.15
CA TRP A 331 -10.66 3.09 1.08
C TRP A 331 -9.26 3.46 1.62
N ILE A 332 -8.27 3.71 0.76
CA ILE A 332 -6.89 3.99 1.16
C ILE A 332 -6.81 5.27 2.00
N THR A 333 -7.47 6.34 1.56
CA THR A 333 -7.46 7.61 2.29
C THR A 333 -8.14 7.48 3.66
N ALA A 334 -9.27 6.76 3.74
CA ALA A 334 -9.96 6.52 5.01
C ALA A 334 -9.10 5.72 6.00
N ILE A 335 -8.46 4.61 5.57
CA ILE A 335 -7.60 3.82 6.47
C ILE A 335 -6.38 4.61 6.93
N ILE A 336 -5.78 5.40 6.02
CA ILE A 336 -4.64 6.27 6.37
C ILE A 336 -5.03 7.29 7.42
N PHE A 337 -6.16 7.99 7.26
CA PHE A 337 -6.62 8.93 8.28
C PHE A 337 -6.89 8.23 9.61
N GLY A 338 -7.64 7.13 9.60
CA GLY A 338 -7.97 6.37 10.81
C GLY A 338 -6.73 5.93 11.60
N MET A 339 -5.70 5.44 10.91
CA MET A 339 -4.46 4.99 11.56
C MET A 339 -3.51 6.13 11.90
N THR A 340 -3.35 7.13 11.03
CA THR A 340 -2.43 8.26 11.24
C THR A 340 -2.80 9.06 12.49
N PHE A 341 -4.07 9.35 12.70
CA PHE A 341 -4.51 10.07 13.91
C PHE A 341 -4.35 9.24 15.19
N LYS A 342 -4.07 7.93 15.10
CA LYS A 342 -3.69 7.09 16.24
C LYS A 342 -2.19 6.98 16.41
N THR A 343 -1.45 6.81 15.32
CA THR A 343 -0.01 6.58 15.38
C THR A 343 0.75 7.88 15.59
N LEU A 344 0.38 8.98 14.91
CA LEU A 344 1.12 10.25 14.95
C LEU A 344 1.22 10.86 16.35
N PRO A 345 0.15 10.90 17.17
CA PRO A 345 0.27 11.37 18.56
C PRO A 345 1.27 10.56 19.37
N PHE A 346 1.35 9.24 19.17
CA PHE A 346 2.34 8.39 19.83
C PHE A 346 3.78 8.72 19.40
N ILE A 347 4.00 9.06 18.11
CA ILE A 347 5.31 9.52 17.61
C ILE A 347 5.74 10.81 18.30
N ILE A 348 4.82 11.78 18.37
CA ILE A 348 5.08 13.11 18.94
C ILE A 348 5.24 13.01 20.45
N TRP A 349 4.43 12.19 21.11
CA TRP A 349 4.53 11.97 22.56
C TRP A 349 5.92 11.48 22.93
N ASN A 350 6.43 10.43 22.28
CA ASN A 350 7.79 9.90 22.50
C ASN A 350 8.93 10.88 22.15
N LYS A 351 8.64 11.98 21.44
CA LYS A 351 9.61 13.05 21.20
C LYS A 351 9.66 14.03 22.38
N VAL A 352 8.50 14.34 22.97
CA VAL A 352 8.34 15.42 23.94
C VAL A 352 8.50 14.92 25.38
N TYR A 353 7.95 13.75 25.68
CA TYR A 353 7.94 13.10 26.99
C TYR A 353 8.74 11.80 26.90
#